data_AF-A0A0M8W368-F1
#
_entry.id   AF-A0A0M8W368-F1
#
_cell.length_a   1.000
_cell.length_b   1.000
_cell.length_c   1.000
_cell.angle_alpha   90.00
_cell.angle_beta   90.00
_cell.angle_gamma   90.00
#
_symmetry.space_group_name_H-M   'P 1'
#
loop_
_entity.id
_entity.type
_entity.pdbx_description
1 polymer ?
#
loop_
_entity_poly.entity_id
_entity_poly.type
_entity_poly.pdbx_seq_one_letter_code
_entity_poly.pdbx_strand_id
1 'polypeptide(L)'
;MSTGKLTIERVYLSTSLDVFDATPAELAAWIRGHWGTENLLHHVRDRTFREDDSKIRTGALPRTMASLRNLAISVFRQNGKTNVAAAFRHTIRDYTRPLRALGLT
;
A
#
# COMPACT_ATOMS: atom_id res chain seq x y z
N MET A 1 16.13 11.94 -34.92
CA MET A 1 14.67 12.11 -34.73
C MET A 1 14.09 10.75 -34.39
N SER A 2 13.61 10.54 -33.16
CA SER A 2 12.94 9.29 -32.77
C SER A 2 11.51 9.35 -33.30
N THR A 3 11.16 8.44 -34.21
CA THR A 3 9.80 8.21 -34.67
C THR A 3 8.98 7.76 -33.47
N GLY A 4 8.09 8.62 -32.96
CA GLY A 4 7.30 8.34 -31.76
C GLY A 4 6.46 7.09 -31.94
N LYS A 5 6.84 5.98 -31.30
CA LYS A 5 6.13 4.71 -31.37
C LYS A 5 4.83 4.84 -30.56
N LEU A 6 3.70 4.89 -31.25
CA LEU A 6 2.39 4.83 -30.59
C LEU A 6 2.17 3.40 -30.08
N THR A 7 2.00 3.24 -28.77
CA THR A 7 1.59 1.98 -28.16
C THR A 7 0.17 2.13 -27.65
N ILE A 8 -0.74 1.24 -28.09
CA ILE A 8 -2.11 1.17 -27.60
C ILE A 8 -2.19 -0.02 -26.65
N GLU A 9 -2.56 0.24 -25.41
CA GLU A 9 -2.87 -0.79 -24.42
C GLU A 9 -4.39 -0.90 -24.26
N ARG A 10 -4.91 -2.13 -24.28
CA ARG A 10 -6.33 -2.42 -24.02
C ARG A 10 -6.43 -3.29 -22.78
N VAL A 11 -7.22 -2.83 -21.81
CA VAL A 11 -7.47 -3.54 -20.55
C VAL A 11 -8.95 -3.92 -20.51
N TYR A 12 -9.24 -5.20 -20.29
CA TYR A 12 -10.59 -5.71 -20.09
C TYR A 12 -10.81 -5.95 -18.60
N LEU A 13 -12.01 -5.61 -18.13
CA LEU A 13 -12.38 -5.74 -16.72
C LEU A 13 -13.72 -6.48 -16.62
N SER A 14 -13.87 -7.25 -15.53
CA SER A 14 -15.13 -7.88 -15.14
C SER A 14 -15.54 -7.34 -13.77
N THR A 15 -16.85 -7.20 -13.58
CA THR A 15 -17.45 -6.76 -12.32
C THR A 15 -18.74 -7.54 -12.09
N SER A 16 -19.12 -7.71 -10.82
CA SER A 16 -20.41 -8.27 -10.44
C SER A 16 -21.53 -7.23 -10.36
N LEU A 17 -21.22 -5.96 -10.62
CA LEU A 17 -22.19 -4.86 -10.64
C LEU A 17 -23.08 -4.93 -11.88
N ASP A 18 -24.35 -4.56 -11.72
CA ASP A 18 -25.28 -4.37 -12.82
C ASP A 18 -24.99 -3.06 -13.58
N VAL A 19 -25.55 -2.93 -14.79
CA VAL A 19 -25.35 -1.76 -15.66
C VAL A 19 -25.84 -0.45 -15.05
N PHE A 20 -26.77 -0.49 -14.10
CA PHE A 20 -27.29 0.70 -13.42
C PHE A 20 -26.61 1.01 -12.07
N ASP A 21 -25.74 0.11 -11.57
CA ASP A 21 -25.10 0.27 -10.26
C ASP A 21 -23.91 1.24 -10.26
N ALA A 22 -23.30 1.47 -11.42
CA ALA A 22 -22.16 2.37 -11.55
C ALA A 22 -22.04 2.95 -12.95
N THR A 23 -21.71 4.22 -13.02
CA THR A 23 -21.36 4.87 -14.29
C THR A 23 -19.98 4.41 -14.78
N PRO A 24 -19.70 4.51 -16.09
CA PRO A 24 -18.36 4.23 -16.62
C PRO A 24 -17.26 5.07 -15.97
N ALA A 25 -17.57 6.30 -15.56
CA ALA A 25 -16.63 7.19 -14.88
C ALA A 25 -16.27 6.70 -13.47
N GLU A 26 -17.25 6.21 -12.72
CA GLU A 26 -17.05 5.62 -11.38
C GLU A 26 -16.23 4.34 -11.46
N LEU A 27 -16.57 3.43 -12.38
CA LEU A 27 -15.78 2.22 -12.63
C LEU A 27 -14.33 2.58 -12.94
N ALA A 28 -14.10 3.50 -13.87
CA ALA A 28 -12.76 3.95 -14.23
C ALA A 28 -12.01 4.59 -13.04
N ALA A 29 -12.70 5.33 -12.16
CA ALA A 29 -12.13 5.90 -10.96
C ALA A 29 -11.73 4.82 -9.95
N TRP A 30 -12.57 3.81 -9.70
CA TRP A 30 -12.25 2.70 -8.80
C TRP A 30 -11.08 1.85 -9.31
N ILE A 31 -11.03 1.58 -10.61
CA ILE A 31 -9.94 0.82 -11.23
C ILE A 31 -8.62 1.58 -11.08
N ARG A 32 -8.61 2.89 -11.38
CA ARG A 32 -7.42 3.72 -11.14
C ARG A 32 -7.07 3.80 -9.66
N GLY A 33 -8.08 3.85 -8.78
CA GLY A 33 -7.89 3.82 -7.33
C GLY A 33 -7.29 2.52 -6.82
N HIS A 34 -7.60 1.38 -7.46
CA HIS A 34 -7.07 0.07 -7.08
C HIS A 34 -5.54 0.02 -7.17
N TRP A 35 -4.94 0.70 -8.16
CA TRP A 35 -3.49 0.88 -8.27
C TRP A 35 -2.85 1.58 -7.06
N GLY A 36 -3.65 2.29 -6.27
CA GLY A 36 -3.24 2.80 -4.97
C GLY A 36 -2.71 1.70 -4.05
N THR A 37 -3.17 0.45 -4.16
CA THR A 37 -2.63 -0.67 -3.38
C THR A 37 -1.15 -0.90 -3.68
N GLU A 38 -0.78 -0.93 -4.95
CA GLU A 38 0.61 -1.13 -5.37
C GLU A 38 1.49 0.07 -4.95
N ASN A 39 1.08 1.28 -5.33
CA ASN A 39 1.91 2.46 -5.13
C ASN A 39 1.95 2.91 -3.65
N LEU A 40 0.85 2.77 -2.91
CA LEU A 40 0.76 3.27 -1.55
C LEU A 40 1.09 2.18 -0.53
N LEU A 41 0.72 0.92 -0.74
CA LEU A 41 0.99 -0.13 0.26
C LEU A 41 2.26 -0.91 -0.08
N HIS A 42 2.31 -1.57 -1.24
CA HIS A 42 3.41 -2.46 -1.62
C HIS A 42 4.74 -1.72 -1.68
N HIS A 43 4.81 -0.63 -2.46
CA HIS A 43 6.04 0.16 -2.58
C HIS A 43 6.59 0.63 -1.22
N VAL A 44 5.72 1.10 -0.32
CA VAL A 44 6.13 1.55 1.02
C VAL A 44 6.63 0.37 1.85
N ARG A 45 5.97 -0.78 1.79
CA ARG A 45 6.38 -1.98 2.51
C ARG A 45 7.74 -2.49 2.03
N ASP A 46 7.97 -2.50 0.73
CA ASP A 46 9.21 -3.01 0.14
C ASP A 46 10.36 -2.04 0.39
N ARG A 47 10.15 -0.73 0.20
CA ARG A 47 11.22 0.27 0.31
C ARG A 47 11.46 0.78 1.72
N THR A 48 10.40 1.02 2.50
CA THR A 48 10.52 1.56 3.87
C THR A 48 10.76 0.46 4.89
N PHE A 49 10.05 -0.66 4.77
CA PHE A 49 10.16 -1.78 5.70
C PHE A 49 11.07 -2.91 5.20
N ARG A 50 11.68 -2.74 4.02
CA ARG A 50 12.67 -3.65 3.45
C ARG A 50 12.14 -5.08 3.35
N GLU A 51 10.90 -5.22 2.91
CA GLU A 51 10.24 -6.53 2.85
C GLU A 51 10.99 -7.49 1.93
N ASP A 52 11.40 -7.06 0.73
CA ASP A 52 12.14 -7.90 -0.22
C ASP A 52 13.49 -8.37 0.34
N ASP A 53 14.13 -7.56 1.17
CA ASP A 53 15.40 -7.91 1.82
C ASP A 53 15.22 -8.95 2.93
N SER A 54 13.99 -9.16 3.42
CA SER A 54 13.66 -10.05 4.52
C SER A 54 14.06 -11.49 4.23
N LYS A 55 14.84 -12.08 5.15
CA LYS A 55 15.28 -13.48 5.10
C LYS A 55 14.41 -14.44 5.91
N ILE A 56 13.32 -13.94 6.48
CA ILE A 56 12.33 -14.76 7.19
C ILE A 56 11.60 -15.63 6.16
N ARG A 57 11.75 -16.96 6.28
CA ARG A 57 11.16 -17.95 5.35
C ARG A 57 10.43 -19.11 6.03
N THR A 58 10.43 -19.15 7.37
CA THR A 58 9.90 -20.30 8.12
C THR A 58 8.39 -20.20 8.35
N GLY A 59 7.65 -21.26 8.00
CA GLY A 59 6.24 -21.41 8.34
C GLY A 59 5.37 -20.21 7.95
N ALA A 60 4.55 -19.74 8.89
CA ALA A 60 3.65 -18.60 8.68
C ALA A 60 4.34 -17.23 8.84
N LEU A 61 5.62 -17.18 9.23
CA LEU A 61 6.29 -15.93 9.58
C LEU A 61 6.34 -14.89 8.45
N PRO A 62 6.55 -15.24 7.16
CA PRO A 62 6.50 -14.24 6.08
C PRO A 62 5.15 -13.51 6.04
N ARG A 63 4.04 -14.24 6.19
CA ARG A 63 2.69 -13.67 6.23
C ARG A 63 2.48 -12.82 7.47
N THR A 64 2.90 -13.30 8.64
CA THR A 64 2.81 -12.54 9.88
C THR A 64 3.56 -11.21 9.80
N MET A 65 4.77 -11.22 9.24
CA MET A 65 5.55 -9.99 9.04
C MET A 65 4.90 -9.03 8.06
N ALA A 66 4.33 -9.52 6.95
CA ALA A 66 3.57 -8.70 6.02
C ALA A 66 2.38 -8.01 6.73
N SER A 67 1.64 -8.75 7.56
CA SER A 67 0.52 -8.21 8.35
C SER A 67 0.97 -7.13 9.34
N LEU A 68 2.07 -7.35 10.07
CA LEU A 68 2.61 -6.36 11.01
C LEU A 68 3.06 -5.07 10.32
N ARG A 69 3.71 -5.18 9.15
CA ARG A 69 4.09 -4.02 8.34
C ARG A 69 2.87 -3.27 7.81
N ASN A 70 1.87 -3.99 7.31
CA ASN A 70 0.61 -3.39 6.86
C ASN A 70 -0.09 -2.65 8.00
N LEU A 71 -0.10 -3.22 9.21
CA LEU A 71 -0.63 -2.58 10.41
C LEU A 71 0.10 -1.27 10.70
N ALA A 72 1.44 -1.28 10.74
CA ALA A 72 2.23 -0.08 10.99
C ALA A 72 1.95 1.01 9.95
N ILE A 73 1.91 0.67 8.66
CA ILE A 73 1.58 1.61 7.57
C ILE A 73 0.18 2.21 7.78
N SER A 74 -0.80 1.37 8.12
CA SER A 74 -2.19 1.79 8.33
C SER A 74 -2.32 2.75 9.51
N VAL A 75 -1.68 2.43 10.65
CA VAL A 75 -1.65 3.28 11.84
C VAL A 75 -1.04 4.65 11.54
N PHE A 76 0.09 4.70 10.82
CA PHE A 76 0.69 5.97 10.45
C PHE A 76 -0.25 6.82 9.58
N ARG A 77 -0.96 6.21 8.64
CA ARG A 77 -1.92 6.92 7.78
C ARG A 77 -3.14 7.42 8.54
N GLN A 78 -3.71 6.60 9.41
CA GLN A 78 -4.82 6.98 10.27
C GLN A 78 -4.44 8.14 11.19
N ASN A 79 -3.18 8.18 11.65
CA ASN A 79 -2.62 9.30 12.40
C ASN A 79 -2.17 10.50 11.52
N GLY A 80 -2.65 10.59 10.28
CA GLY A 80 -2.41 11.71 9.36
C GLY A 80 -0.98 11.83 8.83
N LYS A 81 -0.15 10.79 8.94
CA LYS A 81 1.23 10.83 8.43
C LYS A 81 1.26 10.55 6.93
N THR A 82 1.53 11.59 6.14
CA THR A 82 1.70 11.49 4.69
C THR A 82 3.04 10.88 4.29
N ASN A 83 4.10 11.12 5.08
CA ASN A 83 5.42 10.51 4.89
C ASN A 83 5.63 9.35 5.86
N VAL A 84 5.30 8.13 5.40
CA VAL A 84 5.43 6.90 6.21
C VAL A 84 6.88 6.61 6.58
N ALA A 85 7.85 6.88 5.71
CA ALA A 85 9.25 6.62 6.00
C ALA A 85 9.79 7.51 7.14
N ALA A 86 9.39 8.78 7.18
CA ALA A 86 9.73 9.68 8.28
C ALA A 86 9.06 9.25 9.59
N ALA A 87 7.76 8.90 9.54
CA ALA A 87 7.02 8.41 10.71
C ALA A 87 7.66 7.12 11.27
N PHE A 88 8.04 6.18 10.41
CA PHE A 88 8.74 4.96 10.80
C PHE A 88 10.07 5.27 11.50
N ARG A 89 10.94 6.07 10.89
CA ARG A 89 12.24 6.45 11.50
C ARG A 89 12.09 7.16 12.83
N HIS A 90 11.06 7.99 12.99
CA HIS A 90 10.76 8.64 14.27
C HIS A 90 10.31 7.63 15.33
N THR A 91 9.48 6.68 14.94
CA THR A 91 8.85 5.70 15.84
C THR A 91 9.83 4.64 16.32
N ILE A 92 10.72 4.13 15.47
CA ILE A 92 11.68 3.06 15.84
C ILE A 92 12.74 3.49 16.86
N ARG A 93 12.91 4.81 17.09
CA ARG A 93 13.94 5.35 18.00
C ARG A 93 13.54 5.30 19.47
N ASP A 94 12.30 4.95 19.78
CA ASP A 94 11.75 4.99 21.13
C ASP A 94 10.60 3.97 21.24
N TYR A 95 10.75 3.01 22.14
CA TYR A 95 9.81 1.88 22.29
C TYR A 95 8.42 2.31 22.78
N THR A 96 8.27 3.51 23.34
CA THR A 96 6.97 4.03 23.79
C THR A 96 6.14 4.62 22.63
N ARG A 97 6.80 5.07 21.56
CA ARG A 97 6.12 5.72 20.42
C ARG A 97 5.24 4.77 19.60
N PRO A 98 5.61 3.50 19.36
CA PRO A 98 4.69 2.53 18.77
C PRO A 98 3.39 2.39 19.58
N LEU A 99 3.48 2.32 20.91
CA LEU A 99 2.32 2.18 21.78
C LEU A 99 1.42 3.41 21.74
N ARG A 100 2.02 4.61 21.79
CA ARG A 100 1.29 5.87 21.62
C ARG A 100 0.65 5.99 20.23
N ALA A 101 1.34 5.55 19.18
CA ALA A 101 0.78 5.56 17.82
C ALA A 101 -0.43 4.63 17.69
N LEU A 102 -0.48 3.55 18.50
CA LEU A 102 -1.62 2.65 18.62
C LEU A 102 -2.71 3.14 19.59
N GLY A 103 -2.47 4.24 20.32
CA GLY A 103 -3.40 4.75 21.34
C GLY A 103 -3.46 3.91 22.61
N LEU A 104 -2.40 3.14 22.91
CA LEU A 104 -2.35 2.23 24.07
C LEU A 104 -1.70 2.85 25.31
N THR A 105 -1.24 4.09 25.19
CA THR A 105 -0.61 4.91 26.25
C THR A 105 -0.84 6.38 25.94
#